data_AF-C7GHV2-F1
#
_entry.id   AF-C7GHV2-F1
#
_cell.length_a   1.000
_cell.length_b   1.000
_cell.length_c   1.000
_cell.angle_alpha   90.00
_cell.angle_beta   90.00
_cell.angle_gamma   90.00
#
_symmetry.space_group_name_H-M   'P 1'
#
loop_
_entity.id
_entity.type
_entity.pdbx_description
1 polymer ?
#
loop_
_entity_poly.entity_id
_entity_poly.type
_entity_poly.pdbx_seq_one_letter_code
_entity_poly.pdbx_strand_id
1 'polypeptide(L)' 'MLVMMESIQNRIVENGQKGKATWLYIDEFHVLLNSEYSAKYLQQLWKKVRKQGGLCTGITQNVVDLLQNYTATTMLANSE' A
#
# COMPACT_ATOMS: atom_id res chain seq x y z
N MET A 1 11.88 -4.84 7.46
CA MET A 1 10.70 -4.34 6.71
C MET A 1 11.05 -3.24 5.71
N LEU A 2 11.79 -2.20 6.13
CA LEU A 2 12.10 -1.02 5.32
C LEU A 2 12.75 -1.29 3.96
N VAL A 3 13.79 -2.13 3.92
CA VAL A 3 14.52 -2.47 2.70
C VAL A 3 13.63 -3.18 1.66
N MET A 4 12.74 -4.07 2.12
CA MET A 4 11.77 -4.76 1.25
C MET A 4 10.79 -3.78 0.61
N MET A 5 10.25 -2.87 1.43
CA MET A 5 9.29 -1.88 0.95
C MET A 5 9.92 -0.90 -0.06
N GLU A 6 11.15 -0.45 0.19
CA GLU A 6 11.90 0.40 -0.73
C GLU A 6 12.18 -0.30 -2.07
N SER A 7 12.54 -1.59 -2.03
CA SER A 7 12.73 -2.40 -3.25
C SER A 7 11.44 -2.49 -4.08
N ILE A 8 10.29 -2.74 -3.43
CA ILE A 8 8.98 -2.77 -4.10
C ILE A 8 8.67 -1.41 -4.74
N GLN A 9 8.94 -0.31 -4.02
CA GLN A 9 8.72 1.03 -4.55
C GLN A 9 9.56 1.30 -5.80
N ASN A 10 10.85 0.95 -5.78
CA ASN A 10 11.73 1.13 -6.93
C ASN A 10 11.26 0.31 -8.12
N ARG A 11 10.83 -0.94 -7.89
CA ARG A 11 10.27 -1.81 -8.93
C ARG A 11 9.01 -1.22 -9.56
N ILE A 12 8.10 -0.65 -8.76
CA ILE A 12 6.91 0.05 -9.26
C ILE A 12 7.34 1.19 -10.17
N VAL A 13 8.26 2.04 -9.71
CA VAL A 13 8.73 3.22 -10.47
C VAL A 13 9.35 2.81 -11.81
N GLU A 14 10.22 1.81 -11.80
CA GLU A 14 10.83 1.27 -13.02
C GLU A 14 9.78 0.70 -14.00
N ASN A 15 8.75 0.04 -13.48
CA ASN A 15 7.67 -0.50 -14.30
C ASN A 15 6.86 0.63 -14.95
N GLY A 16 6.49 1.68 -14.20
CA GLY A 16 5.77 2.81 -14.79
C GLY A 16 6.61 3.60 -15.78
N GLN A 17 7.93 3.72 -15.59
CA GLN A 17 8.83 4.29 -16.61
C GLN A 17 8.80 3.47 -17.92
N LYS A 18 8.57 2.16 -17.83
CA LYS A 18 8.44 1.24 -18.96
C LYS A 18 6.99 1.13 -19.47
N GLY A 19 6.06 1.94 -18.95
CA GLY A 19 4.64 1.87 -19.30
C GLY A 19 3.93 0.59 -18.84
N LYS A 20 4.50 -0.14 -17.87
CA LYS A 20 3.94 -1.39 -17.33
C LYS A 20 3.20 -1.11 -16.03
N ALA A 21 1.91 -1.44 -16.00
CA ALA A 21 1.12 -1.39 -14.77
C ALA A 21 1.62 -2.45 -13.77
N THR A 22 1.69 -2.07 -12.49
CA THR A 22 2.07 -3.00 -11.39
C THR A 22 0.86 -3.28 -10.52
N TRP A 23 0.61 -4.55 -10.22
CA TRP A 23 -0.46 -4.98 -9.33
C TRP A 23 0.18 -5.44 -8.01
N LEU A 24 -0.14 -4.75 -6.93
CA LEU A 24 0.42 -4.99 -5.61
C LEU A 24 -0.64 -5.64 -4.72
N TYR A 25 -0.37 -6.88 -4.30
CA TYR A 25 -1.19 -7.60 -3.33
C TYR A 25 -0.44 -7.67 -2.01
N ILE A 26 -1.10 -7.27 -0.93
CA ILE A 26 -0.54 -7.25 0.41
C ILE A 26 -1.43 -8.09 1.30
N ASP A 27 -0.93 -9.26 1.66
CA ASP A 27 -1.60 -10.12 2.64
C ASP A 27 -1.32 -9.64 4.07
N GLU A 28 -2.23 -9.97 4.99
CA GLU A 28 -2.22 -9.52 6.39
C GLU A 28 -1.97 -8.01 6.56
N PHE A 29 -2.67 -7.20 5.76
CA PHE A 29 -2.48 -5.76 5.66
C PHE A 29 -2.55 -5.01 7.00
N HIS A 30 -3.37 -5.49 7.95
CA HIS A 30 -3.50 -4.91 9.29
C HIS A 30 -2.19 -4.97 10.10
N VAL A 31 -1.34 -5.98 9.89
CA VAL A 31 -0.04 -6.11 10.59
C VAL A 31 0.86 -4.92 10.28
N LEU A 32 0.83 -4.46 9.03
CA LEU A 32 1.64 -3.33 8.57
C LEU A 32 1.06 -1.98 9.00
N LEU A 33 -0.22 -1.92 9.33
CA LEU A 33 -0.87 -0.72 9.85
C LEU A 33 -0.64 -0.52 11.36
N ASN A 34 -0.24 -1.56 12.09
CA ASN A 34 -0.01 -1.49 13.54
C ASN A 34 1.17 -0.57 13.91
N SER A 35 2.09 -0.31 12.97
CA SER A 35 3.17 0.66 13.12
C SER A 35 2.85 1.94 12.35
N GLU A 36 2.84 3.09 13.02
CA GLU A 36 2.55 4.40 12.41
C GLU A 36 3.49 4.69 11.21
N TYR A 37 4.77 4.32 11.33
CA TYR A 37 5.75 4.49 10.28
C TYR A 37 5.41 3.65 9.03
N SER A 38 5.05 2.38 9.25
CA SER A 38 4.70 1.46 8.16
C SER A 38 3.37 1.85 7.50
N ALA A 39 2.40 2.34 8.28
CA ALA A 39 1.14 2.87 7.78
C ALA A 39 1.34 4.09 6.87
N LYS A 40 2.14 5.07 7.31
CA LYS A 40 2.50 6.25 6.49
C LYS A 40 3.20 5.85 5.20
N TYR A 41 4.12 4.89 5.27
CA TYR A 41 4.82 4.38 4.10
C TYR A 41 3.85 3.71 3.11
N LEU A 42 3.00 2.80 3.60
CA LEU A 42 1.97 2.13 2.81
C LEU A 42 1.05 3.12 2.11
N GLN A 43 0.63 4.19 2.79
CA GLN A 43 -0.18 5.25 2.19
C GLN A 43 0.53 5.93 1.01
N GLN A 44 1.83 6.21 1.14
CA GLN A 44 2.62 6.79 0.05
C GLN A 44 2.80 5.81 -1.12
N LEU A 45 3.04 4.54 -0.82
CA LEU A 45 3.17 3.47 -1.81
C LEU A 45 1.88 3.32 -2.62
N TRP A 46 0.73 3.31 -1.94
CA TRP A 46 -0.60 3.21 -2.56
C TRP A 46 -0.85 4.33 -3.57
N LYS A 47 -0.53 5.58 -3.19
CA LYS A 47 -0.64 6.73 -4.10
C LYS A 47 0.28 6.61 -5.31
N LYS A 48 1.51 6.10 -5.13
CA LYS A 48 2.47 5.89 -6.23
C LYS A 48 1.99 4.84 -7.22
N VAL A 49 1.48 3.70 -6.73
CA VAL A 49 0.94 2.64 -7.58
C VAL A 49 -0.19 3.18 -8.45
N ARG A 50 -1.15 3.92 -7.84
CA ARG A 50 -2.27 4.54 -8.58
C ARG A 50 -1.79 5.57 -9.60
N LYS A 51 -0.81 6.41 -9.26
CA LYS A 51 -0.22 7.41 -10.18
C LYS A 51 0.38 6.75 -11.44
N GLN A 52 0.85 5.51 -11.33
CA GLN A 52 1.44 4.77 -12.44
C GLN A 52 0.47 3.82 -13.14
N GLY A 53 -0.84 3.98 -12.91
CA GLY A 53 -1.88 3.15 -13.53
C GLY A 53 -1.92 1.71 -12.99
N GLY A 54 -1.26 1.44 -11.87
CA GLY A 54 -1.29 0.17 -11.17
C GLY A 54 -2.48 0.04 -10.20
N LEU A 55 -2.60 -1.15 -9.61
CA LEU A 55 -3.65 -1.48 -8.66
C LEU A 55 -3.03 -1.98 -7.35
N CYS A 56 -3.58 -1.55 -6.22
CA CYS A 56 -3.21 -2.05 -4.89
C CYS A 56 -4.40 -2.79 -4.28
N THR A 57 -4.14 -3.93 -3.63
CA THR A 57 -5.12 -4.70 -2.87
C THR A 57 -4.51 -5.13 -1.54
N GLY A 58 -5.17 -4.74 -0.44
CA GLY A 58 -4.85 -5.20 0.91
C GLY A 58 -5.83 -6.29 1.32
N ILE A 59 -5.32 -7.44 1.74
CA ILE A 59 -6.10 -8.56 2.25
C ILE A 59 -5.88 -8.60 3.76
N THR A 60 -6.96 -8.72 4.52
CA THR A 60 -6.88 -8.75 5.98
C THR A 60 -7.94 -9.69 6.55
N GLN A 61 -7.58 -10.44 7.58
CA GLN A 61 -8.53 -11.23 8.36
C GLN A 61 -9.20 -10.39 9.46
N ASN A 62 -8.49 -9.40 10.00
CA ASN A 62 -8.97 -8.55 11.10
C ASN A 62 -9.31 -7.15 10.58
N VAL A 63 -10.61 -6.90 10.39
CA VAL A 63 -11.15 -5.60 9.93
C VAL A 63 -11.31 -4.62 11.10
N VAL A 64 -11.43 -5.12 12.34
CA VAL A 64 -11.62 -4.26 13.52
C VAL A 64 -10.36 -3.45 13.81
N ASP A 65 -9.19 -4.10 13.78
CA ASP A 65 -7.89 -3.44 13.95
C ASP A 65 -7.63 -2.42 12.83
N LEU A 66 -8.14 -2.70 11.63
CA LEU A 66 -8.07 -1.80 10.49
C LEU A 66 -8.87 -0.51 10.73
N LEU A 67 -10.12 -0.63 11.19
CA LEU A 67 -11.04 0.49 11.41
C LEU A 67 -10.65 1.39 12.59
N GLN A 68 -9.88 0.87 13.55
CA GLN A 68 -9.33 1.65 14.66
C GLN A 68 -8.18 2.57 14.23
N ASN A 69 -7.59 2.36 13.04
CA ASN A 69 -6.51 3.18 12.52
C ASN A 69 -7.02 4.22 11.52
N TYR A 70 -6.98 5.50 11.92
CA TYR A 70 -7.38 6.65 11.09
C TYR A 70 -6.70 6.69 9.69
N THR A 71 -5.47 6.17 9.59
CA THR A 71 -4.73 6.09 8.31
C THR A 71 -5.40 5.11 7.36
N ALA A 72 -5.90 3.98 7.88
CA ALA A 72 -6.56 2.96 7.07
C ALA A 72 -7.92 3.42 6.57
N THR A 73 -8.69 4.16 7.39
CA THR A 73 -9.95 4.80 6.98
C THR A 73 -9.71 5.78 5.83
N THR A 74 -8.62 6.55 5.89
CA THR A 74 -8.23 7.45 4.79
C THR A 74 -7.84 6.66 3.54
N MET A 75 -7.15 5.52 3.66
CA MET A 75 -6.77 4.68 2.51
C MET A 75 -7.99 4.01 1.84
N LEU A 76 -8.96 3.56 2.64
CA LEU A 76 -10.25 3.05 2.17
C LEU A 76 -11.01 4.11 1.35
N ALA A 77 -11.12 5.34 1.88
CA ALA A 77 -11.77 6.44 1.17
C ALA A 77 -11.07 6.84 -0.15
N ASN A 78 -9.76 6.60 -0.26
CA ASN A 78 -9.00 6.84 -1.50
C ASN A 78 -9.06 5.67 -2.50
N SER A 79 -9.84 4.63 -2.19
CA SER A 79 -9.99 3.42 -3.02
C SER A 79 -11.36 3.29 -3.69
N GLU A 80 -12.28 4.25 -3.46
CA GLU A 80 -13.47 4.48 -4.33
C GLU A 80 -13.09 5.14 -5.66
#